data_AF-A0A1L3ZVV9-F1
#
_entry.id   AF-A0A1L3ZVV9-F1
#
_cell.length_a   1.000
_cell.length_b   1.000
_cell.length_c   1.000
_cell.angle_alpha   90.00
_cell.angle_beta   90.00
_cell.angle_gamma   90.00
#
_symmetry.space_group_name_H-M   'P 1'
#
loop_
_entity.id
_entity.type
_entity.pdbx_description
1 polymer ?
#
loop_
_entity_poly.entity_id
_entity_poly.type
_entity_poly.pdbx_seq_one_letter_code
_entity_poly.pdbx_strand_id
1 'polypeptide(L)'
;MQIQNVLAVRHILPKAPDEFELIFNFFGYADDTPEMRQHRLTQMNLVGPAGLISMEDGTAIELVQDGIKSGPSGHSIALMGLEASEEDQERVPMAENHIRRFWRGYQRLMGF
;
A
#
# COMPACT_ATOMS: atom_id res chain seq x y z
N MET A 1 -3.66 7.71 0.87
CA MET A 1 -2.38 8.07 0.19
C MET A 1 -2.46 9.53 -0.19
N GLN A 2 -1.43 10.31 0.15
CA GLN A 2 -1.31 11.69 -0.32
C GLN A 2 -0.01 11.80 -1.11
N ILE A 3 -0.12 12.16 -2.39
CA ILE A 3 1.01 12.44 -3.26
C ILE A 3 0.78 13.83 -3.82
N GLN A 4 1.66 14.76 -3.44
CA GLN A 4 1.53 16.18 -3.78
C GLN A 4 0.12 16.72 -3.44
N ASN A 5 -0.60 17.19 -4.44
CA ASN A 5 -1.94 17.76 -4.36
C ASN A 5 -3.03 16.73 -4.68
N VAL A 6 -2.82 15.44 -4.43
CA VAL A 6 -3.87 14.44 -4.59
C VAL A 6 -4.09 13.69 -3.30
N LEU A 7 -5.33 13.71 -2.84
CA LEU A 7 -5.85 12.79 -1.87
C LEU A 7 -6.50 11.63 -2.62
N ALA A 8 -6.05 10.41 -2.31
CA ALA A 8 -6.63 9.21 -2.88
C ALA A 8 -6.73 8.09 -1.83
N VAL A 9 -7.75 7.27 -1.98
CA VAL A 9 -7.97 6.04 -1.22
C VAL A 9 -8.00 4.88 -2.21
N ARG A 10 -7.29 3.80 -1.86
CA ARG A 10 -7.31 2.54 -2.59
C ARG A 10 -8.06 1.51 -1.76
N HIS A 11 -9.08 0.87 -2.32
CA HIS A 11 -9.74 -0.26 -1.68
C HIS A 11 -9.25 -1.55 -2.30
N ILE A 12 -8.72 -2.43 -1.46
CA ILE A 12 -8.41 -3.80 -1.83
C ILE A 12 -9.70 -4.61 -1.62
N LEU A 13 -10.21 -5.21 -2.70
CA LEU A 13 -11.36 -6.10 -2.66
C LEU A 13 -10.87 -7.53 -2.91
N PRO A 14 -10.71 -8.35 -1.86
CA PRO A 14 -10.29 -9.74 -2.00
C PRO A 14 -11.28 -10.54 -2.84
N LYS A 15 -10.79 -11.34 -3.79
CA LYS A 15 -11.62 -12.23 -4.62
C LYS A 15 -11.30 -13.70 -4.36
N ALA A 16 -10.02 -14.01 -4.18
CA ALA A 16 -9.50 -15.33 -3.86
C ALA A 16 -8.17 -15.18 -3.07
N PRO A 17 -7.57 -16.28 -2.56
CA PRO A 17 -6.27 -16.22 -1.88
C PRO A 17 -5.13 -15.63 -2.74
N ASP A 18 -5.22 -15.72 -4.07
CA ASP A 18 -4.22 -15.22 -5.01
C ASP A 18 -4.78 -14.19 -6.01
N GLU A 19 -5.93 -13.61 -5.71
CA GLU A 19 -6.59 -12.60 -6.55
C GLU A 19 -7.30 -11.54 -5.73
N PHE A 20 -7.09 -10.27 -6.09
CA PHE A 20 -7.84 -9.14 -5.56
C PHE A 20 -8.07 -8.10 -6.65
N GLU A 21 -9.07 -7.25 -6.43
CA GLU A 21 -9.34 -6.09 -7.26
C GLU A 21 -8.97 -4.81 -6.49
N LEU A 22 -8.34 -3.86 -7.17
CA LEU A 22 -7.94 -2.57 -6.59
C LEU A 22 -8.81 -1.45 -7.13
N ILE A 23 -9.64 -0.86 -6.25
CA ILE A 23 -10.52 0.26 -6.60
C ILE A 23 -9.84 1.57 -6.18
N PHE A 24 -9.69 2.50 -7.12
CA PHE A 24 -9.04 3.78 -6.90
C PHE A 24 -10.07 4.90 -6.78
N ASN A 25 -10.13 5.54 -5.61
CA ASN A 25 -10.96 6.72 -5.37
C ASN A 25 -10.05 7.94 -5.25
N PHE A 26 -10.24 8.92 -6.14
CA PHE A 26 -9.52 10.18 -6.14
C PHE A 26 -10.45 11.30 -5.68
N PHE A 27 -9.92 12.18 -4.83
CA PHE A 27 -10.68 13.29 -4.26
C PHE A 27 -10.14 14.62 -4.78
N GLY A 28 -11.05 15.50 -5.16
CA GLY A 28 -10.80 16.91 -5.42
C GLY A 28 -11.63 17.78 -4.49
N TYR A 29 -11.29 19.06 -4.37
CA TYR A 29 -12.09 19.97 -3.58
C TYR A 29 -13.27 20.50 -4.40
N ALA A 30 -14.37 20.81 -3.71
CA ALA A 30 -15.60 21.31 -4.35
C ALA A 30 -15.36 22.67 -5.04
N ASP A 31 -14.45 23.47 -4.49
CA ASP A 31 -14.06 24.81 -4.94
C ASP A 31 -12.83 24.83 -5.85
N ASP A 32 -12.31 23.66 -6.28
CA ASP A 32 -11.21 23.63 -7.26
C ASP A 32 -11.61 24.38 -8.54
N THR A 33 -10.73 25.27 -9.00
CA THR A 33 -10.85 25.89 -10.34
C THR A 33 -10.74 24.81 -11.43
N PRO A 34 -11.21 25.08 -12.67
CA PRO A 34 -11.05 24.14 -13.78
C PRO A 34 -9.60 23.67 -13.98
N GLU A 35 -8.63 24.58 -13.83
CA GLU A 35 -7.20 24.30 -13.98
C GLU A 35 -6.69 23.38 -12.87
N MET A 36 -7.08 23.64 -11.61
CA MET A 36 -6.69 22.79 -10.48
C MET A 36 -7.31 21.40 -10.57
N ARG A 37 -8.57 21.29 -11.00
CA ARG A 37 -9.22 20.01 -11.24
C ARG A 37 -8.47 19.22 -12.31
N GLN A 38 -8.10 19.86 -13.42
CA GLN A 38 -7.33 19.21 -14.48
C GLN A 38 -5.94 18.78 -13.99
N HIS A 39 -5.28 19.61 -13.18
CA HIS A 39 -4.00 19.26 -12.58
C HIS A 39 -4.10 18.01 -11.69
N ARG A 40 -5.13 17.90 -10.84
CA ARG A 40 -5.38 16.69 -10.03
C ARG A 40 -5.70 15.46 -10.87
N LEU A 41 -6.47 15.60 -11.94
CA LEU A 41 -6.76 14.47 -12.84
C LEU A 41 -5.47 13.94 -13.50
N THR A 42 -4.55 14.83 -13.87
CA THR A 42 -3.29 14.44 -14.53
C THR A 42 -2.40 13.58 -13.63
N GLN A 43 -2.48 13.75 -12.31
CA GLN A 43 -1.74 12.96 -11.32
C GLN A 43 -2.16 11.48 -11.32
N MET A 44 -3.32 11.13 -11.87
CA MET A 44 -3.73 9.73 -12.09
C MET A 44 -2.75 8.98 -13.00
N ASN A 45 -2.02 9.68 -13.88
CA ASN A 45 -0.96 9.09 -14.72
C ASN A 45 0.23 8.57 -13.92
N LEU A 46 0.35 8.92 -12.64
CA LEU A 46 1.36 8.37 -11.74
C LEU A 46 0.77 7.24 -10.90
N VAL A 47 -0.38 7.48 -10.28
CA VAL A 47 -0.86 6.65 -9.15
C VAL A 47 -2.26 6.07 -9.30
N GLY A 48 -2.87 6.22 -10.48
CA GLY A 48 -4.12 5.57 -10.87
C GLY A 48 -3.89 4.18 -11.47
N PRO A 49 -4.95 3.53 -11.99
CA PRO A 49 -4.89 2.15 -12.48
C PRO A 49 -3.84 1.91 -13.58
N ALA A 50 -3.63 2.88 -14.47
CA ALA A 50 -2.60 2.85 -15.51
C ALA A 50 -1.43 3.80 -15.19
N GLY A 51 -1.27 4.15 -13.91
CA GLY A 51 -0.26 5.09 -13.46
C GLY A 51 1.12 4.45 -13.41
N LEU A 52 2.16 5.18 -13.83
CA LEU A 52 3.53 4.66 -13.93
C LEU A 52 4.02 4.01 -12.62
N ILE A 53 3.78 4.67 -11.47
CA ILE A 53 4.17 4.17 -10.15
C ILE A 53 3.31 2.97 -9.75
N SER A 54 2.00 3.01 -10.04
CA SER A 54 1.10 1.91 -9.67
C SER A 54 1.35 0.64 -10.47
N MET A 55 1.77 0.76 -11.74
CA MET A 55 2.18 -0.38 -12.55
C MET A 55 3.47 -1.01 -12.02
N GLU A 56 4.44 -0.21 -11.59
CA GLU A 56 5.67 -0.70 -10.97
C GLU A 56 5.37 -1.42 -9.64
N ASP A 57 4.59 -0.80 -8.74
CA ASP A 57 4.16 -1.41 -7.47
C ASP A 57 3.42 -2.73 -7.70
N GLY A 58 2.49 -2.76 -8.68
CA GLY A 58 1.73 -3.96 -9.03
C GLY A 58 2.64 -5.09 -9.50
N THR A 59 3.60 -4.79 -10.38
CA THR A 59 4.59 -5.77 -10.86
C THR A 59 5.45 -6.30 -9.72
N ALA A 60 5.90 -5.43 -8.80
CA ALA A 60 6.68 -5.85 -7.65
C ALA A 60 5.90 -6.82 -6.73
N ILE A 61 4.61 -6.55 -6.51
CA ILE A 61 3.73 -7.42 -5.72
C ILE A 61 3.54 -8.78 -6.41
N GLU A 62 3.32 -8.81 -7.72
CA GLU A 62 3.19 -10.05 -8.50
C GLU A 62 4.47 -10.89 -8.41
N LEU A 63 5.64 -10.27 -8.57
CA LEU A 63 6.93 -10.97 -8.43
C LEU A 63 7.12 -11.58 -7.03
N VAL A 64 6.70 -10.87 -5.97
CA VAL A 64 6.74 -11.42 -4.60
C VAL A 64 5.78 -12.60 -4.46
N GLN A 65 4.57 -12.51 -5.01
CA GLN A 65 3.58 -13.59 -4.97
C GLN A 65 4.06 -14.85 -5.69
N ASP A 66 4.69 -14.69 -6.85
CA ASP A 66 5.30 -15.79 -7.61
C ASP A 66 6.50 -16.40 -6.88
N GLY A 67 7.31 -15.56 -6.23
CA GLY A 67 8.41 -16.00 -5.36
C GLY A 67 7.93 -16.85 -4.18
N ILE A 68 6.82 -16.46 -3.55
CA ILE A 68 6.18 -17.24 -2.46
C ILE A 68 5.68 -18.59 -2.97
N LYS A 69 5.07 -18.63 -4.16
CA LYS A 69 4.52 -19.86 -4.76
C LYS A 69 5.61 -20.86 -5.17
N SER A 70 6.75 -20.37 -5.65
CA SER A 70 7.83 -21.20 -6.22
C SER A 70 8.99 -21.49 -5.25
N GLY A 71 9.13 -20.73 -4.17
CA GLY A 71 10.22 -20.85 -3.21
C GLY A 71 10.07 -22.02 -2.23
N PRO A 72 11.15 -22.35 -1.47
CA PRO A 72 11.07 -23.33 -0.40
C PRO A 72 10.15 -22.84 0.72
N SER A 73 9.54 -23.78 1.47
CA SER A 73 8.74 -23.46 2.65
C SER A 73 9.56 -22.65 3.66
N GLY A 74 8.98 -21.57 4.20
CA GLY A 74 9.64 -20.70 5.15
C GLY A 74 8.72 -19.60 5.67
N HIS A 75 9.32 -18.60 6.34
CA HIS A 75 8.60 -17.46 6.89
C HIS A 75 9.20 -16.16 6.36
N SER A 76 8.34 -15.19 6.06
CA SER A 76 8.78 -13.80 5.87
C SER A 76 9.18 -13.21 7.22
N ILE A 77 10.26 -12.43 7.24
CA ILE A 77 10.78 -11.77 8.44
C ILE A 77 10.67 -10.25 8.27
N ALA A 78 10.34 -9.55 9.36
CA ALA A 78 10.22 -8.09 9.40
C ALA A 78 11.04 -7.52 10.57
N LEU A 79 12.36 -7.43 10.38
CA LEU A 79 13.35 -7.11 11.42
C LEU A 79 13.73 -5.63 11.48
N MET A 80 13.35 -4.82 10.50
CA MET A 80 13.77 -3.42 10.41
C MET A 80 13.19 -2.62 11.60
N GLY A 81 14.09 -1.97 12.33
CA GLY A 81 13.77 -1.20 13.53
C GLY A 81 13.29 -2.04 14.72
N LEU A 82 13.57 -3.35 14.76
CA LEU A 82 13.11 -4.23 15.85
C LEU A 82 13.75 -3.90 17.20
N GLU A 83 15.02 -3.51 17.21
CA GLU A 83 15.80 -3.21 18.43
C GLU A 83 15.59 -1.77 18.93
N ALA A 84 14.94 -0.92 18.13
CA ALA A 84 14.66 0.46 18.51
C ALA A 84 13.62 0.53 19.63
N SER A 85 13.67 1.57 20.47
CA SER A 85 12.64 1.81 21.49
C SER A 85 11.26 2.00 20.83
N GLU A 86 10.17 1.83 21.58
CA GLU A 86 8.83 2.07 21.01
C GLU A 86 8.66 3.51 20.52
N GLU A 87 9.21 4.48 21.27
CA GLU A 87 9.21 5.89 20.90
C GLU A 87 9.99 6.14 19.60
N ASP A 88 11.12 5.46 19.41
CA ASP A 88 11.92 5.56 18.18
C ASP A 88 11.23 4.87 16.99
N GLN A 89 10.59 3.72 17.22
CA GLN A 89 9.84 3.01 16.17
C GLN A 89 8.66 3.82 15.65
N GLU A 90 8.01 4.65 16.49
CA GLU A 90 6.93 5.54 16.06
C GLU A 90 7.43 6.79 15.32
N ARG A 91 8.67 7.22 15.59
CA ARG A 91 9.28 8.40 14.96
C ARG A 91 10.03 8.10 13.67
N VAL A 92 10.44 6.86 13.45
CA VAL A 92 11.20 6.46 12.26
C VAL A 92 10.23 5.99 11.17
N PRO A 93 10.04 6.77 10.08
CA PRO A 93 9.15 6.39 8.98
C PRO A 93 9.65 5.17 8.18
N MET A 94 10.90 4.76 8.41
CA MET A 94 11.57 3.64 7.72
C MET A 94 11.67 2.38 8.61
N ALA A 95 10.71 2.14 9.50
CA ALA A 95 10.66 0.94 10.34
C ALA A 95 9.49 0.02 9.96
N GLU A 96 9.61 -1.28 10.25
CA GLU A 96 8.56 -2.28 9.93
C GLU A 96 7.56 -2.50 11.09
N ASN A 97 7.52 -1.59 12.06
CA ASN A 97 6.64 -1.69 13.23
C ASN A 97 5.15 -1.77 12.86
N HIS A 98 4.71 -0.99 11.85
CA HIS A 98 3.33 -0.99 11.38
C HIS A 98 2.95 -2.32 10.71
N ILE A 99 3.85 -2.90 9.91
CA ILE A 99 3.66 -4.22 9.30
C ILE A 99 3.52 -5.29 10.39
N ARG A 100 4.41 -5.29 11.38
CA ARG A 100 4.32 -6.22 12.52
C ARG A 100 3.01 -6.06 13.30
N ARG A 101 2.58 -4.83 13.57
CA ARG A 101 1.32 -4.54 14.29
C ARG A 101 0.09 -4.97 13.47
N PHE A 102 0.10 -4.78 12.16
CA PHE A 102 -0.95 -5.26 11.26
C PHE A 102 -1.10 -6.78 11.37
N TRP A 103 -0.02 -7.55 11.20
CA TRP A 103 -0.07 -9.01 11.27
C TRP A 103 -0.48 -9.54 12.65
N ARG A 104 -0.03 -8.92 13.74
CA ARG A 104 -0.52 -9.25 15.10
C ARG A 104 -2.02 -9.01 15.24
N GLY A 105 -2.55 -7.94 14.65
CA GLY A 105 -3.99 -7.67 14.62
C GLY A 105 -4.75 -8.70 13.82
N TYR A 106 -4.25 -9.03 12.62
CA TYR A 106 -4.83 -10.04 11.74
C TYR A 106 -4.88 -11.42 12.40
N GLN A 107 -3.78 -11.88 13.02
CA GLN A 107 -3.74 -13.15 13.76
C GLN A 107 -4.83 -13.23 14.82
N ARG A 108 -4.96 -12.19 15.65
CA ARG A 108 -6.03 -12.12 16.67
C ARG A 108 -7.42 -12.19 16.07
N LEU A 109 -7.68 -11.51 14.94
CA LEU A 109 -8.97 -11.54 14.26
C LEU A 109 -9.29 -12.93 13.70
N MET A 110 -8.28 -13.68 13.30
CA MET A 110 -8.39 -15.03 12.77
C MET A 110 -8.36 -16.13 13.84
N GLY A 111 -8.17 -15.78 15.13
CA GLY A 111 -8.13 -16.72 16.24
C GLY A 111 -6.80 -17.44 16.45
N PHE A 112 -5.69 -16.84 16.00
CA PHE A 112 -4.32 -17.32 16.20
C PHE A 112 -3.56 -16.47 17.22
#